data_AF-A0A0Q7MTQ5-F1
#
_entry.id   AF-A0A0Q7MTQ5-F1
#
_cell.length_a   1.000
_cell.length_b   1.000
_cell.length_c   1.000
_cell.angle_alpha   90.00
_cell.angle_beta   90.00
_cell.angle_gamma   90.00
#
_symmetry.space_group_name_H-M   'P 1'
#
loop_
_entity.id
_entity.type
_entity.pdbx_description
1 polymer ?
#
loop_
_entity_poly.entity_id
_entity_poly.type
_entity_poly.pdbx_seq_one_letter_code
_entity_poly.pdbx_strand_id
1 'polypeptide(L)'
;MRESFHNNGRITMKVSALLATPLVAVALSVVGAGSAQADDFVGTDNYAATDYPQSCLIVQNHIGDTLTVRMDYPTGYSHWEIDPEQLTWLDWGDSPVTSPSGHWQLRVYPPVQASWVFDTGATRGGSCNGSWIFTAS
;
A
#
# COMPACT_ATOMS: atom_id res chain seq x y z
N MET A 1 23.76 -37.42 -1.93
CA MET A 1 23.81 -36.22 -1.06
C MET A 1 25.28 -35.83 -0.94
N ARG A 2 25.68 -34.72 -1.56
CA ARG A 2 27.07 -34.20 -1.59
C ARG A 2 27.51 -33.82 -0.17
N GLU A 3 28.58 -34.46 0.33
CA GLU A 3 29.94 -33.92 0.55
C GLU A 3 29.99 -32.73 1.52
N SER A 4 30.38 -32.94 2.78
CA SER A 4 31.75 -33.09 3.33
C SER A 4 32.35 -31.74 3.72
N PHE A 5 32.25 -31.41 5.02
CA PHE A 5 33.03 -30.34 5.65
C PHE A 5 34.35 -30.91 6.14
N HIS A 6 35.44 -30.51 5.49
CA HIS A 6 36.78 -30.53 6.06
C HIS A 6 37.36 -29.13 5.85
N ASN A 7 37.85 -28.48 6.91
CA ASN A 7 39.30 -28.43 7.11
C ASN A 7 39.65 -27.84 8.48
N ASN A 8 40.55 -28.54 9.16
CA ASN A 8 41.30 -28.12 10.33
C ASN A 8 42.38 -27.11 9.92
N GLY A 9 42.82 -26.23 10.83
CA GLY A 9 44.12 -25.59 10.65
C GLY A 9 44.28 -24.23 11.31
N ARG A 10 44.53 -24.23 12.61
CA ARG A 10 45.06 -23.09 13.36
C ARG A 10 46.50 -22.83 12.90
N ILE A 11 46.78 -21.68 12.29
CA ILE A 11 48.15 -21.21 12.04
C ILE A 11 48.35 -19.85 12.71
N THR A 12 49.22 -19.86 13.72
CA THR A 12 49.79 -18.69 14.39
C THR A 12 50.68 -17.94 13.40
N MET A 13 50.40 -16.65 13.11
CA MET A 13 51.37 -15.76 12.46
C MET A 13 51.85 -14.69 13.44
N LYS A 14 53.16 -14.69 13.65
CA LYS A 14 53.91 -13.64 14.34
C LYS A 14 54.11 -12.44 13.41
N VAL A 15 54.04 -11.28 14.06
CA VAL A 15 54.19 -9.91 13.58
C VAL A 15 55.44 -9.67 12.73
N SER A 16 55.29 -8.88 11.66
CA SER A 16 56.28 -7.93 11.12
C SER A 16 55.49 -6.93 10.27
N ALA A 17 55.20 -5.74 10.80
CA ALA A 17 55.94 -4.51 10.53
C ALA A 17 55.92 -4.13 9.04
N LEU A 18 55.24 -3.03 8.70
CA LEU A 18 55.83 -1.82 8.10
C LEU A 18 54.75 -0.91 7.51
N LEU A 19 54.96 0.38 7.75
CA LEU A 19 54.11 1.51 7.44
C LEU A 19 53.86 1.65 5.93
N ALA A 20 52.60 1.86 5.55
CA ALA A 20 52.22 2.68 4.41
C ALA A 20 50.73 2.99 4.52
N THR A 21 50.39 4.26 4.76
CA THR A 21 49.03 4.78 4.57
C THR A 21 48.78 5.00 3.08
N PRO A 22 47.79 4.32 2.47
CA PRO A 22 47.05 4.89 1.37
C PRO A 22 45.67 5.33 1.85
N LEU A 23 45.27 6.52 1.39
CA LEU A 23 43.95 7.12 1.47
C LEU A 23 42.82 6.08 1.49
N VAL A 24 42.07 6.01 2.58
CA VAL A 24 40.76 5.35 2.59
C VAL A 24 39.81 6.29 1.85
N ALA A 25 39.62 6.06 0.56
CA ALA A 25 38.43 6.53 -0.14
C ALA A 25 37.25 5.74 0.45
N VAL A 26 36.58 6.31 1.45
CA VAL A 26 35.27 5.84 1.87
C VAL A 26 34.34 6.15 0.71
N ALA A 27 34.10 5.16 -0.15
CA ALA A 27 32.95 5.19 -1.02
C ALA A 27 31.71 5.11 -0.12
N LEU A 28 31.22 6.29 0.30
CA LEU A 28 29.84 6.44 0.71
C LEU A 28 29.02 6.04 -0.51
N SER A 29 28.55 4.80 -0.53
CA SER A 29 27.38 4.44 -1.30
C SER A 29 26.25 5.33 -0.78
N VAL A 30 26.06 6.46 -1.47
CA VAL A 30 24.82 7.20 -1.41
C VAL A 30 23.77 6.19 -1.83
N VAL A 31 23.07 5.62 -0.84
CA VAL A 31 21.75 5.06 -1.07
C VAL A 31 20.97 6.25 -1.58
N GLY A 32 20.82 6.30 -2.90
CA GLY A 32 19.96 7.29 -3.54
C GLY A 32 18.63 7.17 -2.81
N ALA A 33 18.26 8.24 -2.11
CA ALA A 33 16.87 8.47 -1.78
C ALA A 33 16.17 8.48 -3.15
N GLY A 34 15.59 7.33 -3.51
CA GLY A 34 14.68 7.27 -4.63
C GLY A 34 13.67 8.37 -4.35
N SER A 35 13.65 9.37 -5.22
CA SER A 35 12.60 10.37 -5.21
C SER A 35 11.30 9.59 -5.21
N ALA A 36 10.58 9.59 -4.09
CA ALA A 36 9.18 9.22 -4.08
C ALA A 36 8.55 10.14 -5.12
N GLN A 37 8.25 9.60 -6.30
CA GLN A 37 7.48 10.33 -7.28
C GLN A 37 6.16 10.57 -6.58
N ALA A 38 5.91 11.82 -6.21
CA ALA A 38 4.58 12.24 -5.82
C ALA A 38 3.74 12.02 -7.08
N ASP A 39 3.05 10.88 -7.11
CA ASP A 39 2.04 10.56 -8.10
C ASP A 39 1.06 11.74 -8.09
N ASP A 40 1.10 12.55 -9.15
CA ASP A 40 0.34 13.81 -9.31
C ASP A 40 -1.13 13.49 -9.61
N PHE A 41 -1.74 12.78 -8.66
CA PHE A 41 -3.13 12.37 -8.73
C PHE A 41 -4.00 13.56 -8.36
N VAL A 42 -4.43 14.29 -9.40
CA VAL A 42 -5.37 15.41 -9.30
C VAL A 42 -6.80 14.86 -9.30
N GLY A 43 -7.27 14.43 -8.13
CA GLY A 43 -8.63 13.96 -7.92
C GLY A 43 -9.38 14.73 -6.83
N THR A 44 -10.66 14.41 -6.65
CA THR A 44 -11.51 15.02 -5.61
C THR A 44 -11.51 14.15 -4.34
N ASP A 45 -11.29 14.79 -3.19
CA ASP A 45 -11.37 14.10 -1.90
C ASP A 45 -12.83 13.84 -1.51
N ASN A 46 -13.12 12.62 -1.07
CA ASN A 46 -14.42 12.11 -0.64
C ASN A 46 -14.29 11.41 0.71
N TYR A 47 -15.28 11.61 1.59
CA TYR A 47 -15.15 11.19 2.98
C TYR A 47 -16.43 10.55 3.55
N ALA A 48 -16.25 9.46 4.30
CA ALA A 48 -17.25 8.90 5.20
C ALA A 48 -16.78 9.01 6.66
N ALA A 49 -17.54 9.73 7.47
CA ALA A 49 -17.15 10.19 8.80
C ALA A 49 -17.71 9.37 9.98
N THR A 50 -18.65 8.45 9.73
CA THR A 50 -19.34 7.75 10.83
C THR A 50 -18.52 6.56 11.30
N ASP A 51 -18.40 6.41 12.62
CA ASP A 51 -17.63 5.36 13.28
C ASP A 51 -18.26 3.97 13.06
N TYR A 52 -17.74 3.25 12.08
CA TYR A 52 -18.03 1.82 11.84
C TYR A 52 -16.73 1.02 11.82
N PRO A 53 -16.15 0.72 13.00
CA PRO A 53 -14.82 0.12 13.10
C PRO A 53 -14.77 -1.26 12.46
N GLN A 54 -13.63 -1.58 11.86
CA GLN A 54 -13.42 -2.81 11.07
C GLN A 54 -14.40 -2.91 9.89
N SER A 55 -14.83 -1.77 9.33
CA SER A 55 -15.58 -1.78 8.08
C SER A 55 -14.65 -2.08 6.90
N CYS A 56 -15.23 -2.59 5.82
CA CYS A 56 -14.61 -2.69 4.51
C CYS A 56 -15.18 -1.61 3.57
N LEU A 57 -14.62 -1.53 2.37
CA LEU A 57 -15.05 -0.59 1.35
C LEU A 57 -15.41 -1.29 0.04
N ILE A 58 -16.60 -0.97 -0.44
CA ILE A 58 -17.10 -1.28 -1.78
C ILE A 58 -17.18 0.02 -2.55
N VAL A 59 -16.69 0.02 -3.77
CA VAL A 59 -16.85 1.12 -4.71
C VAL A 59 -17.74 0.67 -5.85
N GLN A 60 -18.76 1.47 -6.14
CA GLN A 60 -19.67 1.29 -7.25
C GLN A 60 -19.46 2.43 -8.24
N ASN A 61 -19.04 2.08 -9.46
CA ASN A 61 -18.83 3.03 -10.53
C ASN A 61 -20.07 3.08 -11.43
N HIS A 62 -20.89 4.12 -11.33
CA HIS A 62 -22.01 4.40 -12.26
C HIS A 62 -21.69 5.50 -13.25
N ILE A 63 -20.41 5.85 -13.39
CA ILE A 63 -19.98 6.79 -14.42
C ILE A 63 -19.74 6.02 -15.73
N GLY A 64 -19.90 6.70 -16.87
CA GLY A 64 -19.67 6.11 -18.19
C GLY A 64 -18.19 5.93 -18.56
N ASP A 65 -17.27 5.95 -17.59
CA ASP A 65 -15.81 5.88 -17.79
C ASP A 65 -15.12 5.15 -16.62
N THR A 66 -13.83 4.82 -16.75
CA THR A 66 -13.05 4.19 -15.68
C THR A 66 -12.83 5.18 -14.52
N LEU A 67 -13.14 4.74 -13.30
CA LEU A 67 -12.91 5.47 -12.08
C LEU A 67 -11.58 5.03 -11.44
N THR A 68 -10.65 5.96 -11.27
CA THR A 68 -9.46 5.76 -10.45
C THR A 68 -9.75 6.20 -9.03
N VAL A 69 -9.57 5.31 -8.07
CA VAL A 69 -9.69 5.57 -6.64
C VAL A 69 -8.31 5.47 -6.03
N ARG A 70 -7.87 6.50 -5.32
CA ARG A 70 -6.65 6.51 -4.51
C ARG A 70 -7.01 6.63 -3.04
N MET A 71 -6.24 5.96 -2.21
CA MET A 71 -6.43 5.99 -0.77
C MET A 71 -5.10 6.13 -0.05
N ASP A 72 -5.04 7.14 0.82
CA ASP A 72 -3.84 7.42 1.63
C ASP A 72 -3.89 6.65 2.97
N TYR A 73 -5.09 6.35 3.48
CA TYR A 73 -5.33 5.54 4.68
C TYR A 73 -6.51 4.58 4.46
N PRO A 74 -6.42 3.30 4.88
CA PRO A 74 -5.38 2.71 5.73
C PRO A 74 -4.19 2.11 4.97
N THR A 75 -4.19 2.17 3.63
CA THR A 75 -3.23 1.42 2.81
C THR A 75 -1.93 2.17 2.47
N GLY A 76 -1.82 3.46 2.77
CA GLY A 76 -0.58 4.21 2.53
C GLY A 76 -0.26 4.42 1.05
N TYR A 77 -1.23 4.95 0.27
CA TYR A 77 -1.12 5.32 -1.16
C TYR A 77 -1.37 4.19 -2.16
N SER A 78 -2.41 3.38 -1.96
CA SER A 78 -2.86 2.44 -2.99
C SER A 78 -3.83 3.12 -3.97
N HIS A 79 -3.86 2.63 -5.20
CA HIS A 79 -4.87 3.01 -6.18
C HIS A 79 -5.56 1.78 -6.78
N TRP A 80 -6.80 1.97 -7.21
CA TRP A 80 -7.63 0.98 -7.90
C TRP A 80 -8.26 1.64 -9.10
N GLU A 81 -8.31 0.91 -10.21
CA GLU A 81 -9.08 1.29 -11.39
C GLU A 81 -10.33 0.42 -11.45
N ILE A 82 -11.47 1.07 -11.67
CA ILE A 82 -12.78 0.44 -11.60
C ILE A 82 -13.52 0.78 -12.89
N ASP A 83 -13.78 -0.22 -13.72
CA ASP A 83 -14.46 0.00 -15.00
C ASP A 83 -15.89 0.51 -14.80
N PRO A 84 -16.51 1.08 -15.85
CA PRO A 84 -17.91 1.49 -15.84
C PRO A 84 -18.85 0.37 -15.38
N GLU A 85 -19.89 0.74 -14.62
CA GLU A 85 -20.95 -0.15 -14.13
C GLU A 85 -20.47 -1.31 -13.23
N GLN A 86 -19.24 -1.23 -12.70
CA GLN A 86 -18.71 -2.23 -11.80
C GLN A 86 -18.96 -1.91 -10.32
N LEU A 87 -19.15 -2.99 -9.55
CA LEU A 87 -19.13 -2.98 -8.10
C LEU A 87 -17.91 -3.77 -7.63
N THR A 88 -16.97 -3.08 -6.99
CA THR A 88 -15.66 -3.60 -6.66
C THR A 88 -15.39 -3.44 -5.18
N TRP A 89 -15.03 -4.54 -4.52
CA TRP A 89 -14.43 -4.49 -3.20
C TRP A 89 -12.99 -4.02 -3.30
N LEU A 90 -12.59 -3.08 -2.45
CA LEU A 90 -11.19 -2.67 -2.44
C LEU A 90 -10.36 -3.68 -1.66
N ASP A 91 -9.40 -4.28 -2.35
CA ASP A 91 -8.46 -5.25 -1.82
C ASP A 91 -7.03 -4.73 -1.84
N TRP A 92 -6.26 -5.16 -0.85
CA TRP A 92 -4.81 -5.14 -0.92
C TRP A 92 -4.30 -6.59 -1.00
N GLY A 93 -3.85 -6.98 -2.19
CA GLY A 93 -3.48 -8.36 -2.46
C GLY A 93 -4.73 -9.24 -2.40
N ASP A 94 -4.70 -10.29 -1.59
CA ASP A 94 -5.82 -11.22 -1.44
C ASP A 94 -6.77 -10.87 -0.29
N SER A 95 -6.55 -9.74 0.38
CA SER A 95 -7.30 -9.34 1.58
C SER A 95 -8.06 -8.04 1.37
N PRO A 96 -9.30 -7.93 1.87
CA PRO A 96 -10.02 -6.66 1.83
C PRO A 96 -9.31 -5.60 2.65
N VAL A 97 -9.33 -4.39 2.12
CA VAL A 97 -8.94 -3.22 2.88
C VAL A 97 -9.98 -3.02 3.99
N THR A 98 -9.50 -2.90 5.22
CA THR A 98 -10.32 -2.65 6.40
C THR A 98 -9.92 -1.33 7.04
N SER A 99 -10.90 -0.56 7.50
CA SER A 99 -10.66 0.66 8.28
C SER A 99 -10.85 0.37 9.77
N PRO A 100 -9.77 0.44 10.58
CA PRO A 100 -9.88 0.27 12.04
C PRO A 100 -10.83 1.25 12.71
N SER A 101 -10.86 2.52 12.28
CA SER A 101 -11.79 3.54 12.80
C SER A 101 -13.17 3.47 12.16
N GLY A 102 -13.24 2.93 10.96
CA GLY A 102 -14.45 2.97 10.13
C GLY A 102 -14.59 4.22 9.27
N HIS A 103 -13.63 5.13 9.36
CA HIS A 103 -13.57 6.30 8.50
C HIS A 103 -12.88 5.96 7.20
N TRP A 104 -13.34 6.58 6.12
CA TRP A 104 -12.77 6.41 4.79
C TRP A 104 -12.53 7.76 4.15
N GLN A 105 -11.33 7.93 3.60
CA GLN A 105 -10.98 9.07 2.78
C GLN A 105 -10.44 8.55 1.45
N LEU A 106 -11.12 8.91 0.37
CA LEU A 106 -10.75 8.55 -0.98
C LEU A 106 -10.42 9.81 -1.76
N ARG A 107 -9.42 9.76 -2.60
CA ARG A 107 -9.30 10.70 -3.72
C ARG A 107 -9.75 9.98 -4.98
N VAL A 108 -10.56 10.61 -5.81
CA VAL A 108 -11.09 9.97 -7.04
C VAL A 108 -10.87 10.81 -8.29
N TYR A 109 -10.63 10.14 -9.41
CA TYR A 109 -10.51 10.74 -10.74
C TYR A 109 -11.30 9.91 -11.77
N PRO A 110 -12.06 10.52 -12.69
CA PRO A 110 -12.34 11.96 -12.77
C PRO A 110 -13.13 12.47 -11.53
N PRO A 111 -13.29 13.79 -11.36
CA PRO A 111 -14.22 14.33 -10.36
C PRO A 111 -15.65 13.83 -10.64
N VAL A 112 -16.29 13.27 -9.61
CA VAL A 112 -17.63 12.67 -9.70
C VAL A 112 -18.54 13.21 -8.60
N GLN A 113 -19.85 13.07 -8.80
CA GLN A 113 -20.77 13.12 -7.66
C GLN A 113 -20.67 11.81 -6.91
N ALA A 114 -20.68 11.89 -5.58
CA ALA A 114 -20.51 10.73 -4.74
C ALA A 114 -21.62 10.64 -3.69
N SER A 115 -21.99 9.40 -3.38
CA SER A 115 -22.81 9.08 -2.21
C SER A 115 -22.18 7.95 -1.42
N TRP A 116 -22.49 7.93 -0.12
CA TRP A 116 -21.98 6.96 0.82
C TRP A 116 -23.15 6.31 1.56
N VAL A 117 -23.15 4.98 1.57
CA VAL A 117 -24.12 4.19 2.34
C VAL A 117 -23.37 3.14 3.13
N PHE A 118 -23.69 3.00 4.41
CA PHE A 118 -23.17 1.90 5.20
C PHE A 118 -24.16 0.73 5.19
N ASP A 119 -23.66 -0.47 4.90
CA ASP A 119 -24.44 -1.71 4.93
C ASP A 119 -23.79 -2.72 5.88
N THR A 120 -24.49 -3.06 6.96
CA THR A 120 -24.07 -4.06 7.95
C THR A 120 -24.06 -5.49 7.40
N GLY A 121 -24.83 -5.77 6.36
CA GLY A 121 -24.93 -7.09 5.72
C GLY A 121 -23.87 -7.31 4.64
N ALA A 122 -23.35 -6.23 4.06
CA ALA A 122 -22.24 -6.28 3.10
C ALA A 122 -20.93 -6.63 3.84
N THR A 123 -20.62 -7.91 3.93
CA THR A 123 -19.41 -8.43 4.58
C THR A 123 -18.60 -9.29 3.62
N ARG A 124 -17.28 -9.32 3.79
CA ARG A 124 -16.38 -10.16 2.97
C ARG A 124 -15.62 -11.16 3.83
N GLY A 125 -15.95 -12.43 3.67
CA GLY A 125 -15.24 -13.54 4.33
C GLY A 125 -15.19 -13.45 5.86
N GLY A 126 -16.11 -12.73 6.50
CA GLY A 126 -16.13 -12.51 7.96
C GLY A 126 -15.06 -11.54 8.48
N SER A 127 -14.29 -10.90 7.61
CA SER A 127 -13.22 -9.96 7.98
C SER A 127 -13.71 -8.53 8.25
N CYS A 128 -14.96 -8.22 7.87
CA CYS A 128 -15.55 -6.89 7.95
C CYS A 128 -16.79 -6.88 8.85
N ASN A 129 -16.95 -5.84 9.66
CA ASN A 129 -18.16 -5.56 10.44
C ASN A 129 -19.18 -4.71 9.65
N GLY A 130 -19.43 -5.12 8.39
CA GLY A 130 -20.16 -4.34 7.40
C GLY A 130 -19.22 -3.56 6.47
N SER A 131 -19.81 -2.85 5.51
CA SER A 131 -19.05 -2.12 4.50
C SER A 131 -19.65 -0.75 4.23
N TRP A 132 -18.78 0.21 3.97
CA TRP A 132 -19.15 1.41 3.27
C TRP A 132 -19.25 1.11 1.78
N ILE A 133 -20.30 1.64 1.16
CA ILE A 133 -20.53 1.61 -0.27
C ILE A 133 -20.38 3.06 -0.74
N PHE A 134 -19.31 3.30 -1.50
CA PHE A 134 -19.07 4.54 -2.21
C PHE A 134 -19.61 4.42 -3.63
N THR A 135 -20.62 5.21 -3.98
CA THR A 135 -21.20 5.21 -5.33
C THR A 135 -20.80 6.50 -6.04
N ALA A 136 -20.11 6.35 -7.18
CA ALA A 136 -19.70 7.44 -8.08
C ALA A 136 -20.70 7.57 -9.24
N SER A 137 -21.14 8.79 -9.55
CA SER A 137 -22.12 9.14 -10.58
C SER A 137 -21.84 10.47 -11.26
#